data_AF-A0A7V9WM29-F1
#
_entry.id   AF-A0A7V9WM29-F1
#
_cell.length_a   1.000
_cell.length_b   1.000
_cell.length_c   1.000
_cell.angle_alpha   90.00
_cell.angle_beta   90.00
_cell.angle_gamma   90.00
#
_symmetry.space_group_name_H-M   'P 1'
#
loop_
_entity.id
_entity.type
_entity.pdbx_description
1 polymer ?
#
loop_
_entity_poly.entity_id
_entity_poly.type
_entity_poly.pdbx_seq_one_letter_code
_entity_poly.pdbx_strand_id
1 'polypeptide(L)'
;ANAAIDHVHDWYLGSPEGDWVSMSVPSDGSYGVPERIISSFPCTSGKGDYEIVQGLEIDDFSREKIDATASELSDERESVEKLGLL
;
A
#
# COMPACT_ATOMS: atom_id res chain seq x y z
N ALA A 1 16.28 -9.67 4.41
CA ALA A 1 15.54 -10.72 5.14
C ALA A 1 14.71 -10.12 6.28
N ASN A 2 15.30 -9.31 7.17
CA ASN A 2 14.62 -8.75 8.33
C ASN A 2 13.27 -8.09 8.01
N ALA A 3 13.23 -7.16 7.05
CA ALA A 3 11.99 -6.46 6.70
C ALA A 3 10.84 -7.40 6.27
N ALA A 4 11.14 -8.53 5.63
CA ALA A 4 10.11 -9.51 5.27
C ALA A 4 9.60 -10.28 6.50
N ILE A 5 10.48 -10.53 7.47
CA ILE A 5 10.11 -11.13 8.76
C ILE A 5 9.25 -10.14 9.55
N ASP A 6 9.70 -8.89 9.66
CA ASP A 6 8.98 -7.82 10.36
C ASP A 6 7.59 -7.62 9.76
N HIS A 7 7.48 -7.59 8.43
CA HIS A 7 6.20 -7.45 7.75
C HIS A 7 5.20 -8.55 8.11
N VAL A 8 5.62 -9.83 8.08
CA VAL A 8 4.74 -10.96 8.43
C VAL A 8 4.45 -10.99 9.93
N HIS A 9 5.44 -10.64 10.75
CA HIS A 9 5.30 -10.53 12.20
C HIS A 9 4.21 -9.51 12.55
N ASP A 10 4.32 -8.29 12.03
CA ASP A 10 3.40 -7.20 12.35
C ASP A 10 2.02 -7.46 11.74
N TRP A 11 1.95 -8.01 10.53
CA TRP A 11 0.66 -8.40 9.94
C TRP A 11 -0.11 -9.40 10.82
N TYR A 12 0.58 -10.39 11.38
CA TYR A 12 -0.09 -11.43 12.18
C TYR A 12 -0.28 -11.04 13.64
N LEU A 13 0.74 -10.46 14.27
CA LEU A 13 0.78 -10.17 15.71
C LEU A 13 0.36 -8.74 16.06
N GLY A 14 0.35 -7.85 15.07
CA GLY A 14 -0.13 -6.49 15.16
C GLY A 14 0.96 -5.44 14.98
N SER A 15 0.59 -4.29 14.43
CA SER A 15 1.45 -3.10 14.40
C SER A 15 1.60 -2.49 15.81
N PRO A 16 2.63 -1.67 16.07
CA PRO A 16 2.80 -1.03 17.37
C PRO A 16 1.60 -0.16 17.76
N GLU A 17 1.29 -0.10 19.07
CA GLU A 17 0.16 0.68 19.57
C GLU A 17 0.36 2.18 19.31
N GLY A 18 -0.63 2.81 18.67
CA GLY A 18 -0.57 4.23 18.30
C GLY A 18 0.33 4.54 17.10
N ASP A 19 0.79 3.52 16.38
CA ASP A 19 1.64 3.65 15.20
C ASP A 19 1.14 2.76 14.03
N TRP A 20 1.73 2.93 12.85
CA TRP A 20 1.44 2.13 11.66
C TRP A 20 2.71 1.64 10.99
N VAL A 21 2.55 0.66 10.10
CA VAL A 21 3.63 0.15 9.25
C VAL A 21 3.29 0.36 7.79
N SER A 22 4.29 0.35 6.91
CA SER A 22 4.06 0.40 5.46
C SER A 22 3.76 -1.00 4.92
N MET A 23 2.64 -1.17 4.23
CA MET A 23 2.27 -2.44 3.58
C MET A 23 1.82 -2.20 2.14
N SER A 24 2.39 -2.96 1.20
CA SER A 24 1.90 -3.00 -0.18
C SER A 24 0.66 -3.90 -0.27
N VAL A 25 -0.51 -3.29 -0.42
CA VAL A 25 -1.83 -3.96 -0.40
C VAL A 25 -2.67 -3.55 -1.61
N PRO A 26 -3.72 -4.32 -1.99
CA PRO A 26 -4.68 -3.89 -3.00
C PRO A 26 -5.29 -2.53 -2.64
N SER A 27 -5.11 -1.55 -3.53
CA SER A 27 -5.73 -0.24 -3.35
C SER A 27 -7.25 -0.32 -3.48
N ASP A 28 -7.93 0.37 -2.56
CA ASP A 28 -9.38 0.58 -2.51
C ASP A 28 -9.78 2.02 -2.94
N GLY A 29 -8.86 2.76 -3.56
CA GLY A 29 -9.06 4.17 -3.89
C GLY A 29 -8.53 5.15 -2.82
N SER A 30 -8.07 4.65 -1.67
CA SER A 30 -7.51 5.47 -0.59
C SER A 30 -6.44 6.43 -1.12
N TYR A 31 -6.51 7.67 -0.63
CA TYR A 31 -5.59 8.75 -1.02
C TYR A 31 -5.52 9.05 -2.52
N GLY A 32 -6.54 8.68 -3.31
CA GLY A 32 -6.57 8.92 -4.75
C GLY A 32 -5.67 7.97 -5.56
N VAL A 33 -5.12 6.93 -4.91
CA VAL A 33 -4.40 5.86 -5.62
C VAL A 33 -5.44 5.00 -6.37
N PRO A 34 -5.23 4.68 -7.66
CA PRO A 34 -6.20 3.91 -8.44
C PRO A 34 -6.49 2.53 -7.82
N GLU A 35 -7.75 2.11 -7.85
CA GLU A 35 -8.11 0.75 -7.46
C GLU A 35 -7.41 -0.30 -8.33
N ARG A 36 -7.31 -1.53 -7.81
CA ARG A 36 -6.81 -2.72 -8.51
C ARG A 36 -5.30 -2.72 -8.81
N ILE A 37 -4.52 -1.79 -8.27
CA ILE A 37 -3.06 -1.93 -8.19
C ILE A 37 -2.66 -2.33 -6.76
N ILE A 38 -1.51 -2.98 -6.62
CA ILE A 38 -0.88 -3.19 -5.32
C ILE A 38 0.00 -1.97 -5.06
N SER A 39 -0.28 -1.21 -4.00
CA SER A 39 0.49 -0.01 -3.64
C SER A 39 0.76 0.03 -2.14
N SER A 40 1.82 0.73 -1.74
CA SER A 40 2.21 0.85 -0.33
C SER A 40 1.39 1.92 0.37
N PHE A 41 0.75 1.56 1.48
CA PHE A 41 -0.02 2.45 2.34
C PHE A 41 0.44 2.38 3.79
N PRO A 42 0.18 3.43 4.59
CA PRO A 42 0.24 3.31 6.05
C PRO A 42 -0.92 2.41 6.51
N CYS A 43 -0.59 1.32 7.19
CA CYS A 43 -1.57 0.36 7.68
C CYS A 43 -1.38 0.08 9.18
N THR A 44 -2.49 0.02 9.91
CA THR A 44 -2.56 -0.76 11.15
C THR A 44 -2.85 -2.21 10.78
N SER A 45 -2.34 -3.14 11.58
CA SER A 45 -2.52 -4.57 11.28
C SER A 45 -2.64 -5.40 12.55
N GLY A 46 -3.06 -6.65 12.39
CA GLY A 46 -3.11 -7.65 13.45
C GLY A 46 -4.10 -8.77 13.14
N LYS A 47 -3.88 -9.94 13.76
CA LYS A 47 -4.71 -11.16 13.57
C LYS A 47 -4.80 -11.60 12.11
N GLY A 48 -3.79 -11.27 11.29
CA GLY A 48 -3.77 -11.59 9.87
C GLY A 48 -4.64 -10.69 9.00
N ASP A 49 -5.08 -9.54 9.55
CA ASP A 49 -5.80 -8.51 8.81
C ASP A 49 -5.05 -7.17 8.86
N TYR A 50 -5.45 -6.23 8.00
CA TYR A 50 -4.90 -4.88 7.95
C TYR A 50 -5.98 -3.86 7.61
N GLU A 51 -5.77 -2.62 8.03
CA GLU A 51 -6.61 -1.49 7.68
C GLU A 51 -5.70 -0.34 7.22
N ILE A 52 -6.01 0.26 6.05
CA ILE A 52 -5.33 1.47 5.61
C ILE A 52 -5.73 2.59 6.56
N VAL A 53 -4.73 3.23 7.19
CA VAL A 53 -4.94 4.40 8.04
C VAL A 53 -5.59 5.48 7.19
N GLN A 54 -6.69 6.06 7.67
CA GLN A 54 -7.46 7.10 6.98
C GLN A 54 -7.25 8.48 7.61
N GLY A 55 -7.55 9.54 6.85
CA GLY A 55 -7.60 10.91 7.36
C GLY A 55 -6.25 11.62 7.47
N LEU A 56 -5.19 11.08 6.86
CA LEU A 56 -3.92 11.79 6.73
C LEU A 56 -4.03 12.92 5.71
N GLU A 57 -3.53 14.11 6.07
CA GLU A 57 -3.40 15.20 5.12
C GLU A 57 -2.25 14.92 4.16
N ILE A 58 -2.52 15.04 2.86
CA ILE A 58 -1.52 14.87 1.81
C ILE A 58 -1.21 16.25 1.24
N ASP A 59 -0.04 16.77 1.57
CA ASP A 59 0.46 18.03 1.01
C ASP A 59 0.82 17.89 -0.48
N ASP A 60 1.01 19.02 -1.16
CA ASP A 60 1.27 19.06 -2.61
C ASP A 60 2.53 18.29 -3.03
N PHE A 61 3.58 18.32 -2.21
CA PHE A 61 4.81 17.59 -2.50
C PHE A 61 4.59 16.08 -2.37
N SER A 62 3.94 15.65 -1.30
CA SER A 62 3.57 14.24 -1.08
C SER A 62 2.63 13.73 -2.19
N ARG A 63 1.65 14.55 -2.60
CA ARG A 63 0.72 14.25 -3.69
C ARG A 63 1.45 13.96 -5.00
N GLU A 64 2.36 14.84 -5.40
CA GLU A 64 3.13 14.68 -6.64
C GLU A 64 3.88 13.34 -6.67
N LYS A 65 4.48 12.92 -5.55
CA LYS A 65 5.22 11.65 -5.47
C LYS A 65 4.32 10.43 -5.46
N ILE A 66 3.20 10.49 -4.73
CA ILE A 66 2.20 9.41 -4.73
C ILE A 66 1.67 9.19 -6.14
N ASP A 67 1.28 10.26 -6.83
CA ASP A 67 0.70 10.17 -8.17
C ASP A 67 1.70 9.62 -9.20
N ALA A 68 2.97 10.02 -9.11
CA ALA A 68 4.03 9.51 -9.99
C ALA A 68 4.21 7.99 -9.85
N THR A 69 4.30 7.48 -8.62
CA THR A 69 4.44 6.03 -8.37
C THR A 69 3.17 5.26 -8.69
N ALA A 70 1.99 5.83 -8.43
CA ALA A 70 0.72 5.21 -8.79
C ALA A 70 0.57 5.06 -10.32
N SER A 71 1.07 6.04 -11.09
CA SER A 71 1.14 5.96 -12.55
C SER A 71 2.05 4.82 -13.00
N GLU A 72 3.26 4.71 -12.45
CA GLU A 72 4.20 3.62 -12.78
C GLU A 72 3.58 2.23 -12.52
N LEU A 73 2.95 2.04 -11.36
CA LEU A 73 2.26 0.79 -11.02
C LEU A 73 1.09 0.47 -11.96
N SER A 74 0.39 1.49 -12.44
CA SER A 74 -0.69 1.33 -13.41
C SER A 74 -0.15 0.88 -14.77
N ASP A 75 0.98 1.44 -15.21
CA ASP A 75 1.66 1.06 -16.44
C ASP A 75 2.23 -0.36 -16.37
N GLU A 76 2.78 -0.76 -15.21
CA GLU A 76 3.23 -2.14 -14.97
C GLU A 76 2.05 -3.13 -15.04
N ARG A 77 0.92 -2.79 -14.41
CA ARG A 77 -0.31 -3.60 -14.47
C ARG A 77 -0.77 -3.77 -15.92
N GLU A 78 -0.86 -2.69 -16.70
CA GLU A 78 -1.24 -2.76 -18.12
C GLU A 78 -0.24 -3.62 -18.92
N SER A 79 1.05 -3.53 -18.60
CA SER A 79 2.09 -4.32 -19.25
C SER A 79 1.88 -5.83 -19.03
N VAL A 80 1.58 -6.25 -17.79
CA VAL A 80 1.29 -7.68 -17.52
C VAL A 80 -0.07 -8.13 -18.05
N GLU A 81 -1.05 -7.23 -18.17
CA GLU A 81 -2.33 -7.50 -18.85
C GLU A 81 -2.12 -7.82 -20.33
N LYS A 82 -1.30 -7.03 -21.03
CA LYS A 82 -0.92 -7.26 -22.44
C LYS A 82 -0.20 -8.60 -22.65
N LEU A 83 0.46 -9.12 -21.62
CA LEU A 83 1.10 -10.44 -21.63
C LEU A 83 0.12 -11.59 -21.32
N GLY A 84 -1.13 -11.29 -20.97
CA GLY A 84 -2.14 -12.29 -20.60
C GLY A 84 -1.90 -12.93 -19.22
N LEU A 85 -1.29 -12.20 -18.30
CA LEU A 85 -0.94 -12.69 -16.95
C LEU A 85 -1.94 -12.28 -15.86
N LEU A 86 -2.99 -11.55 -16.23
CA LEU A 86 -4.08 -11.09 -15.35
C LEU A 86 -5.43 -11.69 -15.75
#